data_AF-A0A6N8AW78-F1
#
_entry.id   AF-A0A6N8AW78-F1
#
_cell.length_a   1.000
_cell.length_b   1.000
_cell.length_c   1.000
_cell.angle_alpha   90.00
_cell.angle_beta   90.00
_cell.angle_gamma   90.00
#
_symmetry.space_group_name_H-M   'P 1'
#
loop_
_entity.id
_entity.type
_entity.pdbx_description
1 polymer ?
#
loop_
_entity_poly.entity_id
_entity_poly.type
_entity_poly.pdbx_seq_one_letter_code
_entity_poly.pdbx_strand_id
1 'polypeptide(L)' 'MRPDLFPGTKPPRAKPRVMMHFTDVGTGMGGELIATFECRKCGHESGWLICDNDTQVKRGEPCPKCNPDSPQEASDA' A
#
# COMPACT_ATOMS: atom_id res chain seq x y z
N MET A 1 26.73 -18.42 -18.70
CA MET A 1 25.84 -18.07 -17.56
C MET A 1 26.70 -18.01 -16.31
N ARG A 2 26.63 -16.92 -15.53
CA ARG A 2 27.38 -16.81 -14.27
C ARG A 2 26.59 -17.53 -13.16
N PRO A 3 27.20 -18.47 -12.41
CA PRO A 3 26.53 -19.10 -11.28
C PRO A 3 26.13 -18.05 -10.23
N ASP A 4 25.00 -18.26 -9.56
CA ASP A 4 24.63 -17.48 -8.38
C ASP A 4 25.68 -17.72 -7.29
N LEU A 5 26.33 -16.64 -6.84
CA LEU A 5 27.39 -16.70 -5.83
C LEU A 5 26.83 -16.84 -4.40
N PHE A 6 25.52 -16.64 -4.21
CA PHE A 6 24.87 -16.68 -2.89
C PHE A 6 23.53 -17.46 -2.91
N PRO A 7 23.55 -18.74 -3.31
CA PRO A 7 22.34 -19.55 -3.33
C PRO A 7 21.71 -19.63 -1.93
N GLY A 8 20.40 -19.38 -1.83
CA GLY A 8 19.65 -19.47 -0.57
C GLY A 8 19.63 -18.20 0.29
N THR A 9 20.35 -17.14 -0.07
CA THR A 9 20.31 -15.85 0.65
C THR A 9 19.15 -14.95 0.25
N LYS A 10 18.50 -15.25 -0.88
CA LYS A 10 17.38 -14.45 -1.37
C LYS A 10 16.12 -14.76 -0.56
N PRO A 11 15.57 -13.80 0.20
CA PRO A 11 14.33 -14.03 0.92
C PRO A 11 13.22 -14.40 -0.07
N PRO A 12 12.26 -15.27 0.34
CA PRO A 12 11.11 -15.59 -0.48
C PRO A 12 10.43 -14.31 -0.98
N ARG A 13 10.19 -14.22 -2.28
CA ARG A 13 9.46 -13.06 -2.85
C ARG A 13 8.06 -13.06 -2.23
N ALA A 14 7.70 -11.93 -1.62
CA ALA A 14 6.34 -11.72 -1.14
C ALA A 14 5.32 -11.96 -2.27
N LYS A 15 4.18 -12.57 -1.94
CA LYS A 15 3.13 -12.84 -2.93
C LYS A 15 2.70 -11.52 -3.59
N PRO A 16 2.49 -11.49 -4.92
CA PRO A 16 1.93 -10.32 -5.58
C PRO A 16 0.59 -9.96 -4.95
N ARG A 17 0.39 -8.67 -4.66
CA ARG A 17 -0.83 -8.12 -4.08
C ARG A 17 -1.39 -7.02 -4.97
N VAL A 18 -2.72 -6.87 -4.96
CA VAL A 18 -3.40 -5.79 -5.68
C VAL A 18 -3.26 -4.50 -4.88
N MET A 19 -2.57 -3.50 -5.43
CA MET A 19 -2.38 -2.21 -4.77
C MET A 19 -3.46 -1.21 -5.22
N MET A 20 -3.94 -0.41 -4.27
CA MET A 20 -4.72 0.81 -4.49
C MET A 20 -3.76 1.94 -4.83
N HIS A 21 -4.19 2.88 -5.65
CA HIS A 21 -3.40 4.07 -5.98
C HIS A 21 -4.08 5.31 -5.42
N PHE A 22 -3.29 6.32 -5.05
CA PHE A 22 -3.84 7.57 -4.55
C PHE A 22 -4.70 8.24 -5.63
N THR A 23 -5.81 8.83 -5.22
CA THR A 23 -6.73 9.61 -6.05
C THR A 23 -6.62 11.09 -5.74
N ASP A 24 -6.46 11.43 -4.47
CA ASP A 24 -6.29 12.79 -3.99
C ASP A 24 -5.27 12.84 -2.86
N VAL A 25 -4.58 13.97 -2.73
CA VAL A 25 -3.55 14.21 -1.72
C VAL A 25 -3.79 15.59 -1.13
N GLY A 26 -3.82 15.65 0.20
CA GLY A 26 -4.05 16.87 0.95
C GLY A 26 -3.17 16.97 2.18
N THR A 27 -3.40 18.04 2.92
CA THR A 27 -2.78 18.29 4.21
C THR A 27 -3.87 18.35 5.27
N GLY A 28 -3.77 17.50 6.29
CA GLY A 28 -4.66 17.49 7.44
C GLY A 28 -4.55 18.77 8.27
N MET A 29 -5.48 18.98 9.21
CA MET A 29 -5.49 20.19 10.03
C MET A 29 -4.25 20.33 10.94
N GLY A 30 -3.56 19.23 11.25
CA GLY A 30 -2.30 19.23 12.02
C GLY A 30 -1.04 19.30 11.16
N GLY A 31 -1.18 19.45 9.83
CA GLY A 31 -0.05 19.44 8.90
C GLY A 31 0.34 18.03 8.42
N GLU A 32 -0.43 16.99 8.76
CA GLU A 32 -0.17 15.63 8.32
C GLU A 32 -0.42 15.48 6.81
N LEU A 33 0.39 14.70 6.12
CA LEU A 33 0.11 14.32 4.74
C LEU A 33 -1.04 13.30 4.75
N ILE A 34 -2.13 13.61 4.06
CA ILE A 34 -3.29 12.72 3.94
C ILE A 34 -3.55 12.40 2.47
N ALA A 35 -4.00 11.19 2.17
CA ALA A 35 -4.35 10.79 0.82
C ALA A 35 -5.58 9.89 0.79
N THR A 36 -6.37 10.00 -0.27
CA THR A 36 -7.40 9.02 -0.61
C THR A 36 -6.85 8.04 -1.63
N PHE A 37 -7.27 6.77 -1.55
CA PHE A 37 -6.85 5.73 -2.49
C PHE A 37 -8.04 4.99 -3.08
N GLU A 38 -7.90 4.58 -4.34
CA GLU A 38 -8.87 3.78 -5.09
C GLU A 38 -8.21 2.52 -5.69
N CYS A 39 -8.91 1.39 -5.59
CA CYS A 39 -8.54 0.16 -6.27
C CYS A 39 -9.06 0.14 -7.71
N ARG A 40 -8.19 0.32 -8.70
CA ARG A 40 -8.55 0.25 -10.14
C ARG A 40 -9.12 -1.11 -10.60
N LYS A 41 -8.99 -2.17 -9.80
CA LYS A 41 -9.51 -3.50 -10.12
C LYS A 41 -10.96 -3.71 -9.68
N CYS A 42 -11.34 -3.20 -8.51
CA CYS A 42 -12.66 -3.45 -7.91
C CYS A 42 -13.44 -2.19 -7.53
N GLY A 43 -12.87 -1.00 -7.72
CA GLY A 43 -13.50 0.29 -7.41
C GLY A 43 -13.63 0.58 -5.91
N HIS A 44 -12.90 -0.13 -5.04
CA HIS A 44 -12.93 0.17 -3.61
C HIS A 44 -12.14 1.45 -3.29
N GLU A 45 -12.73 2.32 -2.47
CA GLU A 45 -12.11 3.55 -1.97
C GLU A 45 -11.84 3.44 -0.46
N SER A 46 -10.72 4.02 -0.02
CA SER A 46 -10.19 3.91 1.37
C SER A 46 -10.55 5.06 2.30
N GLY A 47 -11.15 6.15 1.79
CA GLY A 47 -11.29 7.41 2.54
C GLY A 47 -9.93 8.12 2.71
N TRP A 48 -9.87 9.15 3.56
CA TRP A 48 -8.64 9.89 3.85
C TRP A 48 -7.79 9.11 4.85
N LEU A 49 -6.59 8.71 4.44
CA LEU A 49 -5.61 8.04 5.30
C LEU A 49 -4.41 8.96 5.54
N ILE A 50 -3.88 8.92 6.77
CA ILE A 50 -2.62 9.58 7.11
C ILE A 50 -1.47 8.80 6.47
N CYS A 51 -0.59 9.52 5.78
CA CYS A 51 0.59 8.98 5.12
C CYS A 51 1.84 9.61 5.70
N ASP A 52 2.87 8.81 5.96
CA ASP A 52 4.11 9.30 6.55
C ASP A 52 4.92 10.16 5.57
N ASN A 53 4.83 9.87 4.27
CA ASN A 53 5.59 10.54 3.22
C ASN A 53 5.03 10.27 1.81
N ASP A 54 5.49 11.05 0.84
CA ASP A 54 5.16 10.91 -0.59
C ASP A 54 5.47 9.52 -1.16
N THR A 55 6.45 8.81 -0.60
CA THR A 55 6.79 7.46 -1.09
C THR A 55 5.70 6.46 -0.73
N GLN A 56 5.09 6.58 0.45
CA GLN A 56 3.94 5.77 0.84
C GLN A 56 2.75 6.07 -0.06
N VAL A 57 2.43 7.36 -0.27
CA VAL A 57 1.34 7.78 -1.18
C VAL A 57 1.52 7.20 -2.58
N LYS A 58 2.73 7.33 -3.15
CA LYS A 58 3.05 6.81 -4.49
C LYS A 58 3.07 5.28 -4.56
N ARG A 59 3.49 4.60 -3.48
CA ARG A 59 3.46 3.14 -3.38
C ARG A 59 2.02 2.61 -3.33
N GLY A 60 1.14 3.32 -2.64
CA GLY A 60 -0.24 2.93 -2.44
C GLY A 60 -0.42 1.87 -1.35
N GLU A 61 -1.68 1.61 -1.01
CA GLU A 61 -2.07 0.67 0.04
C GLU A 61 -2.64 -0.64 -0.55
N PRO A 62 -2.48 -1.79 0.11
CA PRO A 62 -3.05 -3.04 -0.37
C PRO A 62 -4.58 -2.99 -0.36
N CYS A 63 -5.23 -3.40 -1.45
CA CYS A 63 -6.68 -3.42 -1.51
C CYS A 63 -7.28 -4.49 -0.59
N PRO A 64 -8.09 -4.14 0.42
CA PRO A 64 -8.69 -5.11 1.36
C PRO A 64 -9.67 -6.07 0.67
N LYS A 65 -10.37 -5.63 -0.38
CA LYS A 65 -11.32 -6.49 -1.13
C LYS A 65 -10.63 -7.47 -2.07
N CYS A 66 -9.52 -7.07 -2.68
CA CYS A 66 -8.78 -7.90 -3.62
C CYS A 66 -7.71 -8.77 -2.93
N ASN A 67 -7.30 -8.40 -1.72
CA ASN A 67 -6.37 -9.14 -0.88
C ASN A 67 -7.04 -9.49 0.47
N PRO A 68 -8.01 -10.41 0.50
CA PRO A 68 -8.75 -10.71 1.73
C PRO A 68 -7.86 -11.25 2.87
N ASP A 69 -6.69 -11.81 2.55
CA ASP A 69 -5.74 -12.33 3.53
C ASP A 69 -4.72 -11.28 4.04
N SER A 70 -4.80 -10.02 3.59
CA SER A 70 -3.92 -8.98 4.13
C SER A 70 -4.45 -8.47 5.47
N PRO A 71 -3.63 -8.41 6.53
CA PRO A 71 -4.03 -7.81 7.81
C PRO A 71 -4.56 -6.40 7.56
N GLN A 72 -5.85 -6.20 7.82
CA GLN A 72 -6.43 -4.86 7.89
C GLN A 72 -6.14 -4.37 9.31
N GLU A 73 -5.11 -3.54 9.47
CA GLU A 73 -4.90 -2.82 10.73
C GLU A 73 -5.97 -1.72 10.81
N ALA A 74 -7.07 -2.05 11.47
CA ALA A 74 -8.08 -1.12 11.92
C ALA A 74 -7.44 -0.20 12.97
N SER A 75 -7.05 1.02 12.58
CA SER A 75 -6.82 2.11 13.50
C SER A 75 -8.16 2.78 13.83
N ASP A 76 -8.88 2.21 14.79
CA ASP A 76 -10.03 2.84 15.46
C ASP A 76 -9.90 2.53 16.97
N ALA A 77 -9.28 3.45 17.71
CA ALA A 77 -9.29 3.52 19.17
C ALA A 77 -9.10 4.97 19.63
#